data_AF-A0ABD1PI41-F1
#
_entry.id   AF-A0ABD1PI41-F1
#
_cell.length_a   1.000
_cell.length_b   1.000
_cell.length_c   1.000
_cell.angle_alpha   90.00
_cell.angle_beta   90.00
_cell.angle_gamma   90.00
#
_symmetry.space_group_name_H-M   'P 1'
#
loop_
_entity.id
_entity.type
_entity.pdbx_description
1 polymer ?
#
loop_
_entity_poly.entity_id
_entity_poly.type
_entity_poly.pdbx_seq_one_letter_code
_entity_poly.pdbx_strand_id
1 'polypeptide(L)'
;MPKFEVGDLESLGGKYDTVVCLDVLIHYPQSKADAMIAHLASLAENRLILSFAPKTFYYSVLKRIGELFPGPSKATRAYLHAEADVETALQKVGWRIRKRGLITTQFYFANLVEAVRA
;
A
#
# COMPACT_ATOMS: atom_id res chain seq x y z
N MET A 1 5.06 -24.63 10.83
CA MET A 1 4.58 -24.33 9.46
C MET A 1 3.72 -23.06 9.52
N PRO A 2 3.69 -22.21 8.48
CA PRO A 2 2.80 -21.06 8.44
C PRO A 2 1.33 -21.51 8.45
N LYS A 3 0.46 -20.68 9.04
CA LYS A 3 -0.99 -20.86 9.00
C LYS A 3 -1.57 -19.92 7.94
N PHE A 4 -2.41 -20.44 7.07
CA PHE A 4 -3.09 -19.66 6.04
C PHE A 4 -4.59 -19.65 6.32
N GLU A 5 -5.21 -18.50 6.12
CA GLU A 5 -6.64 -18.28 6.31
C GLU A 5 -7.19 -17.48 5.13
N VAL A 6 -8.43 -17.77 4.75
CA VAL A 6 -9.16 -16.97 3.76
C VAL A 6 -9.97 -15.93 4.53
N GLY A 7 -9.76 -14.66 4.23
CA GLY A 7 -10.47 -13.56 4.88
C GLY A 7 -10.24 -12.24 4.19
N ASP A 8 -11.04 -11.25 4.56
CA ASP A 8 -10.82 -9.87 4.13
C ASP A 8 -9.82 -9.20 5.08
N LEU A 9 -8.99 -8.31 4.54
CA LEU A 9 -8.04 -7.52 5.30
C LEU A 9 -8.74 -6.68 6.37
N GLU A 10 -9.94 -6.19 6.10
CA GLU A 10 -10.77 -5.42 7.05
C GLU A 10 -11.32 -6.27 8.21
N SER A 11 -11.32 -7.61 8.07
CA SER A 11 -11.82 -8.56 9.06
C SER A 11 -10.74 -9.20 9.93
N LEU A 12 -9.47 -8.87 9.67
CA LEU A 12 -8.34 -9.44 10.40
C LEU A 12 -8.38 -9.03 11.88
N GLY A 13 -8.04 -9.97 12.75
CA GLY A 13 -8.00 -9.77 14.19
C GLY A 13 -6.67 -10.17 14.79
N GLY A 14 -6.51 -9.90 16.09
CA GLY A 14 -5.31 -10.27 16.84
C GLY A 14 -4.26 -9.16 16.94
N LYS A 15 -3.09 -9.54 17.44
CA LYS A 15 -1.91 -8.67 17.59
C LYS A 15 -0.68 -9.40 17.11
N TYR A 16 0.16 -8.70 16.38
CA TYR A 16 1.36 -9.24 15.77
C TYR A 16 2.51 -8.25 15.97
N ASP A 17 3.71 -8.75 16.27
CA ASP A 17 4.91 -7.92 16.37
C ASP A 17 5.11 -7.06 15.11
N THR A 18 5.06 -7.72 13.96
CA THR A 18 5.21 -7.12 12.64
C THR A 18 4.02 -7.48 11.76
N VAL A 19 3.36 -6.49 11.17
CA VAL A 19 2.34 -6.67 10.12
C VAL A 19 2.94 -6.24 8.78
N VAL A 20 2.62 -6.98 7.72
CA VAL A 20 3.16 -6.75 6.37
C VAL A 20 2.01 -6.76 5.36
N CYS A 21 1.96 -5.76 4.49
CA CYS A 21 0.97 -5.65 3.42
C CYS A 21 1.66 -5.17 2.14
N LEU A 22 1.92 -6.10 1.22
CA LEU A 22 2.68 -5.83 0.00
C LEU A 22 1.77 -5.91 -1.23
N ASP A 23 1.81 -4.86 -2.05
CA ASP A 23 1.15 -4.72 -3.35
C ASP A 23 -0.37 -4.92 -3.31
N VAL A 24 -0.98 -4.79 -2.13
CA VAL A 24 -2.44 -4.86 -1.95
C VAL A 24 -3.07 -3.50 -2.17
N LEU A 25 -2.44 -2.42 -1.69
CA LEU A 25 -3.04 -1.07 -1.69
C LEU A 25 -3.36 -0.56 -3.10
N ILE A 26 -2.60 -0.98 -4.12
CA ILE A 26 -2.82 -0.64 -5.54
C ILE A 26 -4.24 -0.97 -6.05
N HIS A 27 -4.97 -1.86 -5.39
CA HIS A 27 -6.33 -2.25 -5.77
C HIS A 27 -7.42 -1.35 -5.18
N TYR A 28 -7.06 -0.40 -4.31
CA TYR A 28 -8.02 0.37 -3.53
C TYR A 28 -7.81 1.88 -3.69
N PRO A 29 -8.88 2.69 -3.79
CA PRO A 29 -8.75 4.16 -3.79
C PRO A 29 -8.15 4.65 -2.48
N GLN A 30 -7.57 5.87 -2.49
CA GLN A 30 -6.89 6.45 -1.33
C GLN A 30 -7.73 6.39 -0.03
N SER A 31 -9.03 6.70 -0.10
CA SER A 31 -9.89 6.66 1.10
C SER A 31 -10.00 5.27 1.74
N LYS A 32 -10.00 4.21 0.92
CA LYS A 32 -9.97 2.82 1.41
C LYS A 32 -8.58 2.44 1.90
N ALA A 33 -7.53 2.85 1.17
CA ALA A 33 -6.15 2.61 1.59
C ALA A 33 -5.86 3.22 2.97
N ASP A 34 -6.36 4.44 3.25
CA ASP A 34 -6.22 5.09 4.56
C ASP A 34 -6.87 4.25 5.68
N ALA A 35 -8.09 3.74 5.45
CA ALA A 35 -8.79 2.88 6.41
C ALA A 35 -8.06 1.55 6.62
N MET A 36 -7.55 0.93 5.55
CA MET A 36 -6.75 -0.29 5.62
C MET A 36 -5.45 -0.07 6.39
N ILE A 37 -4.74 1.04 6.15
CA ILE A 37 -3.52 1.41 6.88
C ILE A 37 -3.82 1.54 8.37
N ALA A 38 -4.90 2.24 8.73
CA ALA A 38 -5.31 2.39 10.12
C ALA A 38 -5.61 1.05 10.79
N HIS A 39 -6.34 0.17 10.11
CA HIS A 39 -6.67 -1.17 10.62
C HIS A 39 -5.41 -2.03 10.79
N LEU A 40 -4.53 -2.11 9.78
CA LEU A 40 -3.29 -2.87 9.86
C LEU A 40 -2.33 -2.35 10.94
N ALA A 41 -2.23 -1.03 11.07
CA ALA A 41 -1.47 -0.38 12.15
C ALA A 41 -2.03 -0.73 13.54
N SER A 42 -3.34 -0.95 13.65
CA SER A 42 -3.96 -1.40 14.90
C SER A 42 -3.59 -2.84 15.25
N LEU A 43 -3.33 -3.71 14.26
CA LEU A 43 -2.92 -5.09 14.47
C LEU A 43 -1.43 -5.22 14.79
N ALA A 44 -0.62 -4.23 14.41
CA ALA A 44 0.82 -4.21 14.62
C ALA A 44 1.22 -3.69 16.02
N GLU A 45 2.14 -4.40 16.69
CA GLU A 45 2.70 -3.97 17.96
C GLU A 45 3.92 -3.07 17.75
N ASN A 46 4.90 -3.51 16.95
CA ASN A 46 6.19 -2.85 16.82
C ASN A 46 6.49 -2.32 15.41
N ARG A 47 6.02 -3.02 14.37
CA ARG A 47 6.39 -2.70 12.98
C ARG A 47 5.26 -2.94 11.99
N LEU A 48 5.13 -2.03 11.03
CA LEU A 48 4.24 -2.16 9.88
C LEU A 48 5.05 -1.95 8.60
N ILE A 49 5.00 -2.89 7.67
CA ILE A 49 5.66 -2.79 6.36
C ILE A 49 4.58 -2.73 5.28
N LEU A 50 4.63 -1.67 4.46
CA LEU A 50 3.67 -1.44 3.38
C LEU A 50 4.41 -1.28 2.06
N SER A 51 3.86 -1.81 0.97
CA SER A 51 4.19 -1.35 -0.37
C SER A 51 2.97 -0.80 -1.11
N PHE A 52 3.22 0.16 -1.99
CA PHE A 52 2.19 0.79 -2.81
C PHE A 52 2.78 1.30 -4.12
N ALA A 53 1.95 1.32 -5.17
CA ALA A 53 2.33 1.91 -6.44
C ALA A 53 2.45 3.44 -6.29
N PRO A 54 3.64 4.02 -6.52
CA PRO A 54 3.88 5.43 -6.27
C PRO A 54 3.09 6.32 -7.23
N LYS A 55 2.46 7.37 -6.70
CA LYS A 55 1.83 8.42 -7.51
C LYS A 55 2.86 9.47 -7.89
N THR A 56 3.44 9.33 -9.08
CA THR A 56 4.30 10.35 -9.71
C THR A 56 3.66 10.87 -10.99
N PHE A 57 4.14 12.02 -11.50
CA PHE A 57 3.71 12.54 -12.78
C PHE A 57 3.95 11.52 -13.92
N TYR A 58 5.14 10.93 -13.97
CA TYR A 58 5.51 9.93 -14.96
C TYR A 58 4.58 8.71 -14.95
N TYR A 59 4.31 8.14 -13.78
CA TYR A 59 3.41 6.97 -13.67
C TYR A 59 1.96 7.32 -13.96
N SER A 60 1.53 8.54 -13.64
CA SER A 60 0.20 9.03 -14.00
C SER A 60 0.02 9.14 -15.52
N VAL A 61 1.06 9.57 -16.23
CA VAL A 61 1.07 9.62 -17.71
C VAL A 61 1.05 8.21 -18.30
N LEU A 62 1.93 7.31 -17.85
CA LEU A 62 1.96 5.92 -18.30
C LEU A 62 0.62 5.21 -18.09
N LYS A 63 0.01 5.41 -16.91
CA LYS A 63 -1.30 4.86 -16.61
C LYS A 63 -2.36 5.38 -17.58
N ARG A 64 -2.36 6.69 -17.85
CA ARG A 64 -3.32 7.31 -18.76
C ARG A 64 -3.16 6.79 -20.19
N ILE A 65 -1.92 6.56 -20.64
CA ILE A 65 -1.64 5.89 -21.91
C ILE A 65 -2.23 4.48 -21.90
N GLY A 66 -2.03 3.70 -20.83
CA GLY A 66 -2.60 2.35 -20.65
C GLY A 66 -4.14 2.31 -20.60
N GLU A 67 -4.78 3.32 -20.02
CA GLU A 67 -6.25 3.44 -19.95
C GLU A 67 -6.89 3.77 -21.31
N LEU A 68 -6.13 4.38 -22.23
CA LEU A 68 -6.58 4.74 -23.58
C LEU A 68 -6.50 3.56 -24.57
N PHE A 69 -5.88 2.43 -24.20
CA PHE A 69 -5.87 1.22 -25.04
C PHE A 69 -7.19 0.44 -24.92
N PRO A 70 -7.85 0.10 -26.05
CA PRO A 70 -9.08 -0.68 -26.04
C PRO A 70 -8.81 -2.18 -25.76
N GLY A 71 -9.85 -2.87 -25.25
CA GLY A 71 -9.85 -4.34 -25.12
C GLY A 71 -9.17 -4.89 -23.85
N PRO A 72 -8.75 -6.17 -23.83
CA PRO A 72 -8.10 -6.82 -22.69
C PRO A 72 -6.74 -6.19 -22.30
N SER A 73 -6.23 -5.28 -23.13
CA SER A 73 -5.05 -4.44 -22.86
C SER A 73 -5.33 -3.21 -22.00
N LYS A 74 -6.61 -2.96 -21.66
CA LYS A 74 -7.01 -1.87 -20.76
C LYS A 74 -6.44 -2.14 -19.38
N ALA A 75 -5.69 -1.18 -18.84
CA ALA A 75 -5.10 -1.31 -17.52
C ALA A 75 -6.18 -1.69 -16.48
N THR A 76 -5.93 -2.76 -15.71
CA THR A 76 -6.69 -3.09 -14.50
C THR A 76 -6.77 -1.85 -13.63
N ARG A 77 -7.88 -1.64 -12.91
CA ARG A 77 -8.10 -0.44 -12.07
C ARG A 77 -7.03 -0.36 -10.97
N ALA A 78 -5.91 0.27 -11.30
CA ALA A 78 -4.79 0.49 -10.42
C ALA A 78 -4.89 1.89 -9.81
N TYR A 79 -4.69 1.96 -8.50
CA TYR A 79 -4.66 3.18 -7.74
C TYR A 79 -3.21 3.46 -7.36
N LEU A 80 -2.79 4.70 -7.64
CA LEU A 80 -1.47 5.19 -7.27
C LEU A 80 -1.62 6.01 -5.99
N HIS A 81 -0.70 5.80 -5.06
CA HIS A 81 -0.69 6.49 -3.77
C HIS A 81 0.53 7.39 -3.66
N ALA A 82 0.33 8.65 -3.27
CA ALA A 82 1.46 9.52 -2.98
C ALA A 82 2.04 9.11 -1.62
N GLU A 83 3.37 9.11 -1.50
CA GLU A 83 4.01 8.76 -0.23
C GLU A 83 3.58 9.68 0.91
N ALA A 84 3.39 10.97 0.64
CA ALA A 84 2.91 11.94 1.62
C ALA A 84 1.51 11.59 2.17
N ASP A 85 0.62 11.05 1.33
CA ASP A 85 -0.71 10.62 1.76
C ASP A 85 -0.61 9.39 2.67
N VAL A 86 0.24 8.42 2.30
CA VAL A 86 0.51 7.22 3.12
C VAL A 86 1.17 7.60 4.46
N GLU A 87 2.15 8.49 4.44
CA GLU A 87 2.81 9.00 5.65
C GLU A 87 1.82 9.73 6.56
N THR A 88 0.94 10.55 5.99
CA THR A 88 -0.14 11.22 6.73
C THR A 88 -1.11 10.22 7.36
N ALA A 89 -1.50 9.17 6.62
CA ALA A 89 -2.37 8.11 7.15
C ALA A 89 -1.72 7.38 8.34
N LEU A 90 -0.42 7.07 8.26
CA LEU A 90 0.35 6.48 9.36
C LEU A 90 0.44 7.42 10.58
N GLN A 91 0.75 8.70 10.36
CA GLN A 91 0.87 9.69 11.43
C GLN A 91 -0.44 9.87 12.20
N LYS A 92 -1.58 9.87 11.51
CA LYS A 92 -2.92 9.95 12.13
C LYS A 92 -3.19 8.83 13.13
N VAL A 93 -2.54 7.68 12.99
CA VAL A 93 -2.69 6.51 13.88
C VAL A 93 -1.49 6.29 14.81
N GLY A 94 -0.60 7.29 14.95
CA GLY A 94 0.52 7.24 15.88
C GLY A 94 1.72 6.45 15.37
N TRP A 95 1.91 6.38 14.06
CA TRP A 95 3.05 5.72 13.41
C TRP A 95 3.88 6.71 12.61
N ARG A 96 5.16 6.42 12.47
CA ARG A 96 6.10 7.19 11.64
C ARG A 96 6.94 6.27 10.76
N ILE A 97 7.31 6.76 9.59
CA ILE A 97 8.18 6.02 8.67
C ILE A 97 9.61 6.01 9.22
N ARG A 98 10.18 4.83 9.39
CA ARG A 98 11.58 4.60 9.78
C ARG A 98 12.50 4.38 8.58
N LYS A 99 12.06 3.62 7.59
CA LYS A 99 12.84 3.32 6.38
C LYS A 99 11.96 3.42 5.14
N ARG A 100 12.62 3.78 4.04
CA ARG A 100 12.04 3.90 2.70
C ARG A 100 12.85 3.06 1.73
N GLY A 101 12.16 2.45 0.78
CA GLY A 101 12.74 1.75 -0.35
C GLY A 101 11.91 2.03 -1.59
N LEU A 102 12.54 1.94 -2.75
CA LEU A 102 11.89 2.08 -4.04
C LEU A 102 12.34 0.91 -4.91
N ILE A 103 11.38 0.15 -5.42
CA ILE A 103 11.62 -0.93 -6.38
C ILE A 103 11.12 -0.45 -7.73
N THR A 104 12.01 -0.41 -8.72
CA THR A 104 11.67 -0.05 -10.10
C THR A 104 12.20 -1.08 -11.07
N THR A 105 11.35 -1.48 -12.00
CA THR A 105 11.72 -2.23 -13.21
C THR A 105 11.13 -1.53 -14.42
N GLN A 106 11.10 -2.19 -15.58
CA GLN A 106 10.48 -1.64 -16.77
C GLN A 106 8.96 -1.39 -16.61
N PHE A 107 8.26 -2.23 -15.85
CA PHE A 107 6.79 -2.17 -15.72
C PHE A 107 6.27 -2.36 -14.29
N TYR A 108 7.15 -2.52 -13.31
CA TYR A 108 6.80 -2.67 -11.90
C TYR A 108 7.45 -1.58 -11.07
N PHE A 109 6.63 -0.88 -10.27
CA PHE A 109 7.04 0.25 -9.46
C PHE A 109 6.36 0.16 -8.10
N ALA A 110 7.14 0.11 -7.03
CA ALA A 110 6.62 0.05 -5.67
C ALA A 110 7.49 0.88 -4.72
N ASN A 111 6.86 1.84 -4.03
CA ASN A 111 7.44 2.39 -2.81
C ASN A 111 7.22 1.36 -1.70
N LEU A 112 8.27 1.11 -0.92
CA LEU A 112 8.26 0.27 0.26
C LEU A 112 8.56 1.15 1.47
N VAL A 113 7.71 1.10 2.49
CA VAL A 113 7.92 1.83 3.73
C VAL A 113 7.89 0.88 4.91
N GLU A 114 8.83 1.08 5.83
CA GLU A 114 8.81 0.47 7.16
C GLU A 114 8.40 1.56 8.15
N ALA A 115 7.27 1.36 8.83
CA ALA A 115 6.77 2.23 9.87
C ALA A 115 6.93 1.57 11.26
N VAL A 116 7.15 2.42 12.27
CA VAL A 116 7.21 2.07 13.68
C VAL A 116 6.33 3.03 14.48
N ARG A 117 5.97 2.69 15.72
CA ARG A 117 5.25 3.61 16.60
C ARG A 117 6.04 4.91 16.79
N ALA A 118 5.32 6.02 16.77
CA ALA A 118 5.88 7.37 16.92
C ALA A 118 6.50 7.55 18.30
#